data_AF-A0AAV6APR1-F1
#
_entry.id   AF-A0AAV6APR1-F1
#
_cell.length_a   1.000
_cell.length_b   1.000
_cell.length_c   1.000
_cell.angle_alpha   90.00
_cell.angle_beta   90.00
_cell.angle_gamma   90.00
#
_symmetry.space_group_name_H-M   'P 1'
#
loop_
_entity.id
_entity.type
_entity.pdbx_description
1 polymer ?
#
loop_
_entity_poly.entity_id
_entity_poly.type
_entity_poly.pdbx_seq_one_letter_code
_entity_poly.pdbx_strand_id
1 'polypeptide(L)'
;MTADAAPLPRPEIGDFAPNFHLPDERGKPFQLRADQVAGRPVLLAFAPAEPDPSALQELREATAELKDAGAVALLVRGAPPPENAGLLERHGLSLRAISDPGGKLRQAYGLDGADGTRFVLLSPNQRIQMVETALAPVLERVRRETARREEITAHPHPPVLVVPEALSRAECRKLIDLCEAPGWPTRGVGDHLQEKGNYKIEINDYGRVDRVDFVLQEPEALRWLDQRIHRRVLPEILKAFQYRVTKRERFHIARYEGARGGFQHGHRDNPTPDLAHRRFALSLNLNTEEYEGGALRFPEYGAQRYRAETGSALVFSSSLLHEVLEVTSGRRYVLLSHLYGVDGQTGRPAARPA
;
A
#
# COMPACT_ATOMS: atom_id res chain seq x y z
N MET A 1 20.38 23.18 0.01
CA MET A 1 21.14 22.56 -1.11
C MET A 1 20.19 21.61 -1.81
N THR A 2 19.80 21.95 -3.02
CA THR A 2 18.89 21.17 -3.86
C THR A 2 19.55 19.84 -4.17
N ALA A 3 19.09 18.77 -3.53
CA ALA A 3 19.47 17.43 -3.92
C ALA A 3 19.01 17.24 -5.37
N ASP A 4 19.95 17.02 -6.28
CA ASP A 4 19.68 16.45 -7.59
C ASP A 4 18.83 15.21 -7.34
N ALA A 5 17.54 15.30 -7.66
CA ALA A 5 16.63 14.18 -7.48
C ALA A 5 17.05 13.12 -8.48
N ALA A 6 17.71 12.07 -8.00
CA ALA A 6 17.90 10.86 -8.77
C ALA A 6 16.56 10.52 -9.46
N PRO A 7 16.55 10.14 -10.74
CA PRO A 7 15.32 9.88 -11.47
C PRO A 7 14.46 8.92 -10.65
N LEU A 8 13.19 9.30 -10.45
CA LEU A 8 12.27 8.52 -9.62
C LEU A 8 12.26 7.08 -10.13
N PRO A 9 12.46 6.07 -9.25
CA PRO A 9 12.48 4.68 -9.69
C PRO A 9 11.15 4.35 -10.38
N ARG A 10 11.24 3.63 -11.51
CA ARG A 10 10.07 3.17 -12.29
C ARG A 10 8.97 2.65 -11.35
N PRO A 11 7.71 3.06 -11.53
CA PRO A 11 6.64 2.65 -10.65
C PRO A 11 6.39 1.15 -10.76
N GLU A 12 6.21 0.50 -9.62
CA GLU A 12 5.93 -0.93 -9.54
C GLU A 12 4.44 -1.16 -9.21
N ILE A 13 3.97 -2.38 -9.43
CA ILE A 13 2.66 -2.81 -8.91
C ILE A 13 2.63 -2.57 -7.40
N GLY A 14 1.53 -1.97 -6.95
CA GLY A 14 1.33 -1.52 -5.58
C GLY A 14 1.73 -0.07 -5.35
N ASP A 15 2.51 0.60 -6.20
CA ASP A 15 2.87 2.00 -5.97
C ASP A 15 1.74 2.96 -6.38
N PHE A 16 1.76 4.18 -5.84
CA PHE A 16 0.94 5.26 -6.40
C PHE A 16 1.33 5.54 -7.84
N ALA A 17 0.32 5.65 -8.69
CA ALA A 17 0.50 5.95 -10.09
C ALA A 17 1.10 7.35 -10.25
N PRO A 18 2.05 7.54 -11.20
CA PRO A 18 2.52 8.86 -11.59
C PRO A 18 1.33 9.76 -11.93
N ASN A 19 1.25 10.90 -11.24
CA ASN A 19 0.19 11.88 -11.46
C ASN A 19 0.43 12.64 -12.77
N PHE A 20 -0.63 13.12 -13.40
CA PHE A 20 -0.53 13.94 -14.61
C PHE A 20 -1.62 14.99 -14.70
N HIS A 21 -1.29 16.04 -15.45
CA HIS A 21 -2.19 17.12 -15.85
C HIS A 21 -1.93 17.37 -17.33
N LEU A 22 -2.81 16.84 -18.19
CA LEU A 22 -2.62 16.79 -19.64
C LEU A 22 -3.93 17.13 -20.36
N PRO A 23 -3.88 17.64 -21.61
CA PRO A 23 -5.08 17.91 -22.37
C PRO A 23 -5.80 16.61 -22.79
N ASP A 24 -7.13 16.64 -22.74
CA ASP A 24 -7.99 15.61 -23.32
C ASP A 24 -8.17 15.80 -24.85
N GLU A 25 -9.02 15.00 -25.49
CA GLU A 25 -9.29 15.07 -26.93
C GLU A 25 -9.90 16.41 -27.38
N ARG A 26 -10.43 17.21 -26.45
CA ARG A 26 -11.04 18.53 -26.70
C ARG A 26 -10.07 19.66 -26.38
N GLY A 27 -8.83 19.34 -25.99
CA GLY A 27 -7.84 20.29 -25.51
C GLY A 27 -8.11 20.82 -24.11
N LYS A 28 -9.06 20.23 -23.36
CA LYS A 28 -9.35 20.64 -21.99
C LYS A 28 -8.39 19.98 -21.01
N PRO A 29 -7.98 20.68 -19.94
CA PRO A 29 -7.13 20.10 -18.92
C PRO A 29 -7.83 18.93 -18.22
N PHE A 30 -7.16 17.77 -18.20
CA PHE A 30 -7.56 16.60 -17.44
C PHE A 30 -6.51 16.28 -16.36
N GLN A 31 -6.97 15.98 -15.15
CA GLN A 31 -6.11 15.67 -14.02
C GLN A 31 -6.51 14.31 -13.44
N LEU A 32 -5.56 13.40 -13.30
CA LEU A 32 -5.81 12.07 -12.74
C LEU A 32 -6.38 12.16 -11.32
N ARG A 33 -5.85 13.07 -10.50
CA ARG A 33 -6.20 13.26 -9.08
C ARG A 33 -7.43 14.12 -8.81
N ALA A 34 -8.11 14.61 -9.84
CA ALA A 34 -9.29 15.43 -9.62
C ALA A 34 -10.47 14.62 -9.08
N ASP A 35 -11.32 15.26 -8.29
CA ASP A 35 -12.39 14.61 -7.50
C ASP A 35 -13.37 13.80 -8.37
N GLN A 36 -13.62 14.21 -9.62
CA GLN A 36 -14.47 13.48 -10.56
C GLN A 36 -13.87 12.16 -11.08
N VAL A 37 -12.59 11.91 -10.80
CA VAL A 37 -11.83 10.71 -11.19
C VAL A 37 -11.43 9.90 -9.95
N ALA A 38 -10.99 10.57 -8.88
CA ALA A 38 -10.61 9.93 -7.63
C ALA A 38 -11.75 9.08 -7.04
N GLY A 39 -11.40 8.03 -6.30
CA GLY A 39 -12.40 7.10 -5.74
C GLY A 39 -12.96 6.07 -6.73
N ARG A 40 -12.51 6.10 -8.00
CA ARG A 40 -12.93 5.15 -9.04
C ARG A 40 -11.73 4.34 -9.55
N PRO A 41 -11.90 3.06 -9.93
CA PRO A 41 -10.88 2.36 -10.71
C PRO A 41 -10.58 3.14 -11.99
N VAL A 42 -9.33 3.20 -12.41
CA VAL A 42 -8.95 3.89 -13.66
C VAL A 42 -8.17 2.93 -14.55
N LEU A 43 -8.64 2.73 -15.77
CA LEU A 43 -7.90 2.03 -16.82
C LEU A 43 -7.19 3.06 -17.69
N LEU A 44 -5.86 3.02 -17.74
CA LEU A 44 -5.05 3.75 -18.69
C LEU A 44 -4.60 2.80 -19.80
N ALA A 45 -5.10 3.01 -21.02
CA ALA A 45 -4.65 2.30 -22.21
C ALA A 45 -3.60 3.15 -22.93
N PHE A 46 -2.32 2.88 -22.69
CA PHE A 46 -1.20 3.53 -23.39
C PHE A 46 -1.04 2.93 -24.78
N ALA A 47 -1.53 3.63 -25.80
CA ALA A 47 -1.46 3.19 -27.18
C ALA A 47 -0.32 3.91 -27.94
N PRO A 48 0.25 3.27 -28.98
CA PRO A 48 1.20 3.93 -29.87
C PRO A 48 0.50 5.02 -30.71
N ALA A 49 1.29 5.75 -31.51
CA ALA A 49 0.76 6.75 -32.43
C ALA A 49 -0.26 6.12 -33.37
N GLU A 50 -0.03 4.94 -33.92
CA GLU A 50 -1.05 4.20 -34.69
C GLU A 50 -1.41 2.91 -33.93
N PRO A 51 -2.51 2.90 -33.16
CA PRO A 51 -2.92 1.72 -32.40
C PRO A 51 -3.40 0.60 -33.32
N ASP A 52 -3.19 -0.65 -32.89
CA ASP A 52 -3.78 -1.81 -33.54
C ASP A 52 -5.33 -1.70 -33.53
N PRO A 53 -6.02 -1.82 -34.69
CA PRO A 53 -7.48 -1.82 -34.75
C PRO A 53 -8.15 -2.84 -33.83
N SER A 54 -7.53 -4.01 -33.62
CA SER A 54 -8.04 -5.05 -32.72
C SER A 54 -8.06 -4.57 -31.26
N ALA A 55 -7.00 -3.89 -30.80
CA ALA A 55 -6.95 -3.32 -29.45
C ALA A 55 -7.98 -2.20 -29.25
N LEU A 56 -8.25 -1.39 -30.28
CA LEU A 56 -9.32 -0.39 -30.24
C LEU A 56 -10.71 -1.04 -30.21
N GLN A 57 -10.90 -2.13 -30.95
CA GLN A 57 -12.15 -2.91 -30.91
C GLN A 57 -12.39 -3.50 -29.52
N GLU A 58 -11.39 -4.14 -28.92
CA GLU A 58 -11.48 -4.67 -27.55
C GLU A 58 -11.86 -3.58 -26.53
N LEU A 59 -11.21 -2.41 -26.60
CA LEU A 59 -11.54 -1.27 -25.73
C LEU A 59 -12.97 -0.78 -25.92
N ARG A 60 -13.46 -0.73 -27.16
CA ARG A 60 -14.84 -0.34 -27.46
C ARG A 60 -15.82 -1.31 -26.83
N GLU A 61 -15.62 -2.61 -27.02
CA GLU A 61 -16.48 -3.67 -26.50
C GLU A 61 -16.49 -3.69 -24.95
N ALA A 62 -15.34 -3.41 -24.33
CA ALA A 62 -15.19 -3.35 -22.87
C ALA A 62 -15.76 -2.07 -22.21
N THR A 63 -16.06 -1.02 -22.98
CA THR A 63 -16.40 0.30 -22.43
C THR A 63 -17.65 0.26 -21.55
N ALA A 64 -18.67 -0.52 -21.94
CA ALA A 64 -19.89 -0.67 -21.15
C ALA A 64 -19.62 -1.38 -19.81
N GLU A 65 -18.90 -2.50 -19.84
CA GLU A 65 -18.52 -3.26 -18.64
C GLU A 65 -17.70 -2.42 -17.66
N LEU A 66 -16.70 -1.68 -18.16
CA LEU A 66 -15.88 -0.78 -17.35
C LEU A 66 -16.74 0.32 -16.71
N LYS A 67 -17.70 0.87 -17.44
CA LYS A 67 -18.61 1.88 -16.93
C LYS A 67 -19.55 1.33 -15.85
N ASP A 68 -20.09 0.13 -16.04
CA ASP A 68 -20.98 -0.54 -15.08
C ASP A 68 -20.23 -0.91 -13.79
N ALA A 69 -18.94 -1.24 -13.89
CA ALA A 69 -18.02 -1.39 -12.75
C ALA A 69 -17.62 -0.06 -12.09
N GLY A 70 -18.14 1.09 -12.56
CA GLY A 70 -17.79 2.42 -12.07
C GLY A 70 -16.38 2.87 -12.43
N ALA A 71 -15.66 2.17 -13.31
CA ALA A 71 -14.31 2.53 -13.73
C ALA A 71 -14.29 3.73 -14.70
N VAL A 72 -13.14 4.38 -14.78
CA VAL A 72 -12.83 5.43 -15.77
C VAL A 72 -11.82 4.84 -16.77
N ALA A 73 -12.21 4.69 -18.02
CA ALA A 73 -11.31 4.29 -19.10
C ALA A 73 -10.74 5.51 -19.82
N LEU A 74 -9.41 5.56 -19.98
CA LEU A 74 -8.69 6.62 -20.69
C LEU A 74 -7.75 6.00 -21.72
N LEU A 75 -7.80 6.49 -22.95
CA LEU A 75 -6.80 6.19 -23.98
C LEU A 75 -5.67 7.22 -23.89
N VAL A 76 -4.44 6.81 -23.69
CA VAL A 76 -3.28 7.71 -23.62
C VAL A 76 -2.46 7.56 -24.88
N ARG A 77 -2.25 8.65 -25.63
CA ARG A 77 -1.49 8.66 -26.90
C ARG A 77 -0.57 9.87 -26.97
N GLY A 78 0.53 9.73 -27.70
CA GLY A 78 1.43 10.84 -28.03
C GLY A 78 0.87 11.85 -29.04
N ALA A 79 -0.33 11.60 -29.57
CA ALA A 79 -1.00 12.40 -30.58
C ALA A 79 -1.67 13.66 -29.99
N PRO A 80 -1.78 14.76 -30.76
CA PRO A 80 -2.45 15.98 -30.33
C PRO A 80 -3.98 15.80 -30.20
N PRO A 81 -4.68 16.69 -29.47
CA PRO A 81 -6.12 16.56 -29.21
C PRO A 81 -7.01 16.34 -30.46
N PRO A 82 -6.86 17.09 -31.57
CA PRO A 82 -7.71 16.89 -32.75
C PRO A 82 -7.57 15.50 -33.39
N GLU A 83 -6.36 14.94 -33.37
CA GLU A 83 -6.10 13.61 -33.92
C GLU A 83 -6.68 12.52 -33.02
N ASN A 84 -6.58 12.69 -31.70
CA ASN A 84 -7.24 11.84 -30.73
C ASN A 84 -8.77 11.87 -30.88
N ALA A 85 -9.37 13.06 -31.03
CA ALA A 85 -10.81 13.20 -31.25
C ALA A 85 -11.26 12.45 -32.53
N GLY A 86 -10.52 12.63 -33.63
CA GLY A 86 -10.79 11.93 -34.88
C GLY A 86 -10.64 10.41 -34.76
N LEU A 87 -9.67 9.91 -33.99
CA LEU A 87 -9.52 8.47 -33.74
C LEU A 87 -10.73 7.91 -32.98
N LEU A 88 -11.17 8.60 -31.92
CA LEU A 88 -12.31 8.16 -31.14
C LEU A 88 -13.58 8.08 -31.98
N GLU A 89 -13.82 9.08 -32.83
CA GLU A 89 -14.96 9.12 -33.76
C GLU A 89 -14.89 7.99 -34.80
N ARG A 90 -13.76 7.84 -35.49
CA ARG A 90 -13.57 6.80 -36.53
C ARG A 90 -13.80 5.38 -36.01
N HIS A 91 -13.44 5.11 -34.76
CA HIS A 91 -13.56 3.77 -34.17
C HIS A 91 -14.79 3.61 -33.27
N GLY A 92 -15.58 4.66 -33.04
CA GLY A 92 -16.77 4.62 -32.17
C GLY A 92 -16.43 4.39 -30.70
N LEU A 93 -15.33 4.96 -30.22
CA LEU A 93 -14.85 4.80 -28.84
C LEU A 93 -15.53 5.81 -27.91
N SER A 94 -16.34 5.32 -26.97
CA SER A 94 -17.06 6.15 -25.99
C SER A 94 -16.25 6.36 -24.70
N LEU A 95 -14.99 6.76 -24.83
CA LEU A 95 -14.06 7.06 -23.74
C LEU A 95 -13.33 8.38 -23.99
N ARG A 96 -12.56 8.86 -23.01
CA ARG A 96 -11.70 10.05 -23.18
C ARG A 96 -10.31 9.66 -23.66
N ALA A 97 -9.71 10.51 -24.48
CA ALA A 97 -8.30 10.36 -24.86
C ALA A 97 -7.46 11.47 -24.23
N ILE A 98 -6.28 11.11 -23.73
CA ILE A 98 -5.30 12.01 -23.14
C ILE A 98 -4.13 12.16 -24.09
N SER A 99 -3.80 13.39 -24.44
CA SER A 99 -2.65 13.75 -25.26
C SER A 99 -1.40 13.88 -24.39
N ASP A 100 -0.43 13.00 -24.61
CA ASP A 100 0.90 12.97 -23.98
C ASP A 100 2.00 13.34 -25.01
N PRO A 101 2.02 14.59 -25.51
CA PRO A 101 3.01 14.99 -26.51
C PRO A 101 4.42 14.81 -25.94
N GLY A 102 5.26 14.07 -26.67
CA GLY A 102 6.62 13.73 -26.25
C GLY A 102 6.72 12.50 -25.32
N GLY A 103 5.62 11.82 -25.02
CA GLY A 103 5.64 10.51 -24.36
C GLY A 103 6.11 10.53 -22.90
N LYS A 104 6.05 11.70 -22.24
CA LYS A 104 6.58 11.88 -20.88
C LYS A 104 5.78 11.09 -19.86
N LEU A 105 4.45 11.04 -20.01
CA LEU A 105 3.60 10.22 -19.15
C LEU A 105 3.87 8.73 -19.39
N ARG A 106 3.95 8.30 -20.65
CA ARG A 106 4.32 6.91 -20.99
C ARG A 106 5.65 6.51 -20.34
N GLN A 107 6.65 7.38 -20.42
CA GLN A 107 7.96 7.17 -19.77
C GLN A 107 7.86 7.14 -18.24
N ALA A 108 7.04 8.01 -17.63
CA ALA A 108 6.85 8.03 -16.18
C ALA A 108 6.25 6.72 -15.64
N TYR A 109 5.46 6.01 -16.45
CA TYR A 109 4.95 4.68 -16.15
C TYR A 109 5.96 3.55 -16.48
N GLY A 110 7.15 3.87 -16.97
CA GLY A 110 8.17 2.90 -17.37
C GLY A 110 7.81 2.11 -18.63
N LEU A 111 6.96 2.67 -19.50
CA LEU A 111 6.46 2.05 -20.73
C LEU A 111 7.19 2.58 -21.98
N ASP A 112 8.36 3.19 -21.79
CA ASP A 112 9.27 3.56 -22.87
C ASP A 112 9.73 2.31 -23.64
N GLY A 113 9.66 2.37 -24.98
CA GLY A 113 10.06 1.25 -25.85
C GLY A 113 9.12 0.04 -25.86
N ALA A 114 8.01 0.05 -25.11
CA ALA A 114 7.02 -1.02 -25.19
C ALA A 114 6.27 -0.98 -26.53
N ASP A 115 6.26 -2.07 -27.27
CA ASP A 115 5.48 -2.19 -28.51
C ASP A 115 3.99 -2.43 -28.23
N GLY A 116 3.15 -1.85 -29.08
CA GLY A 116 1.69 -1.97 -28.99
C GLY A 116 1.08 -1.25 -27.79
N THR A 117 -0.16 -1.63 -27.49
CA THR A 117 -0.95 -1.06 -26.39
C THR A 117 -0.55 -1.70 -25.05
N ARG A 118 -0.53 -0.90 -23.99
CA ARG A 118 -0.34 -1.36 -22.61
C ARG A 118 -1.50 -0.88 -21.74
N PHE A 119 -2.09 -1.79 -20.98
CA PHE A 119 -3.20 -1.51 -20.10
C PHE A 119 -2.71 -1.44 -18.66
N VAL A 120 -2.89 -0.28 -18.02
CA VAL A 120 -2.55 -0.08 -16.61
C VAL A 120 -3.84 0.12 -15.83
N LEU A 121 -4.15 -0.78 -14.91
CA LEU A 121 -5.29 -0.63 -14.01
C LEU A 121 -4.85 0.02 -12.71
N LEU A 122 -5.58 1.06 -12.31
CA LEU A 122 -5.40 1.75 -11.05
C LEU A 122 -6.57 1.45 -10.10
N SER A 123 -6.26 1.28 -8.82
CA SER A 123 -7.28 1.21 -7.77
C SER A 123 -7.98 2.57 -7.56
N PRO A 124 -9.10 2.64 -6.80
CA PRO A 124 -9.75 3.90 -6.43
C PRO A 124 -8.83 4.93 -5.78
N ASN A 125 -7.80 4.44 -5.09
CA ASN A 125 -6.78 5.25 -4.45
C ASN A 125 -5.54 5.46 -5.34
N GLN A 126 -5.69 5.22 -6.64
CA GLN A 126 -4.71 5.46 -7.70
C GLN A 126 -3.39 4.70 -7.51
N ARG A 127 -3.46 3.48 -6.98
CA ARG A 127 -2.32 2.57 -6.93
C ARG A 127 -2.34 1.66 -8.15
N ILE A 128 -1.18 1.39 -8.73
CA ILE A 128 -1.05 0.48 -9.87
C ILE A 128 -1.37 -0.93 -9.39
N GLN A 129 -2.40 -1.54 -9.95
CA GLN A 129 -2.84 -2.89 -9.62
C GLN A 129 -2.22 -3.93 -10.56
N MET A 130 -2.07 -3.58 -11.84
CA MET A 130 -1.47 -4.42 -12.86
C MET A 130 -1.09 -3.60 -14.09
N VAL A 131 -0.18 -4.17 -14.89
CA VAL A 131 0.25 -3.67 -16.19
C VAL A 131 0.23 -4.85 -17.15
N GLU A 132 -0.60 -4.78 -18.18
CA GLU A 132 -0.85 -5.90 -19.10
C GLU A 132 -0.71 -5.50 -20.56
N THR A 133 -0.47 -6.50 -21.41
CA THR A 133 -0.47 -6.35 -22.88
C THR A 133 -1.84 -6.66 -23.50
N ALA A 134 -2.71 -7.35 -22.77
CA ALA A 134 -4.06 -7.72 -23.20
C ALA A 134 -5.11 -7.17 -22.23
N LEU A 135 -6.31 -6.88 -22.73
CA LEU A 135 -7.38 -6.29 -21.92
C LEU A 135 -8.09 -7.33 -21.04
N ALA A 136 -8.15 -8.60 -21.47
CA ALA A 136 -8.92 -9.64 -20.78
C ALA A 136 -8.53 -9.85 -19.30
N PRO A 137 -7.24 -9.95 -18.91
CA PRO A 137 -6.86 -10.04 -17.50
C PRO A 137 -7.26 -8.80 -16.68
N VAL A 138 -7.28 -7.63 -17.31
CA VAL A 138 -7.69 -6.38 -16.65
C VAL A 138 -9.19 -6.40 -16.35
N LEU A 139 -10.02 -6.84 -17.30
CA LEU A 139 -11.46 -6.98 -17.08
C LEU A 139 -11.77 -8.00 -16.00
N GLU A 140 -11.03 -9.12 -15.96
CA GLU A 140 -11.18 -10.11 -14.89
C GLU A 140 -10.84 -9.53 -13.52
N ARG A 141 -9.77 -8.72 -13.43
CA ARG A 141 -9.47 -7.98 -12.18
C ARG A 141 -10.60 -7.02 -11.83
N VAL A 142 -11.12 -6.24 -12.79
CA VAL A 142 -12.22 -5.30 -12.56
C VAL A 142 -13.46 -6.02 -12.04
N ARG A 143 -13.89 -7.12 -12.66
CA ARG A 143 -15.04 -7.94 -12.19
C ARG A 143 -14.85 -8.40 -10.75
N ARG A 144 -13.67 -8.95 -10.44
CA ARG A 144 -13.35 -9.41 -9.08
C ARG A 144 -13.40 -8.28 -8.06
N GLU A 145 -12.82 -7.12 -8.38
CA GLU A 145 -12.82 -5.97 -7.47
C GLU A 145 -14.21 -5.40 -7.28
N THR A 146 -15.03 -5.34 -8.33
CA THR A 146 -16.42 -4.89 -8.25
C THR A 146 -17.25 -5.84 -7.37
N ALA A 147 -17.11 -7.16 -7.57
CA ALA A 147 -17.80 -8.15 -6.76
C ALA A 147 -17.41 -8.10 -5.28
N ARG A 148 -16.17 -7.68 -4.96
CA ARG A 148 -15.68 -7.51 -3.58
C ARG A 148 -16.15 -6.22 -2.91
N ARG A 149 -16.65 -5.25 -3.66
CA ARG A 149 -17.14 -3.97 -3.13
C ARG A 149 -18.61 -4.07 -2.74
N GLU A 150 -18.87 -4.98 -1.81
CA GLU A 150 -20.16 -4.99 -1.15
C GLU A 150 -20.35 -3.67 -0.39
N GLU A 151 -21.55 -3.11 -0.47
CA GLU A 151 -21.92 -1.97 0.34
C GLU A 151 -22.03 -2.43 1.79
N ILE A 152 -21.12 -1.96 2.63
CA ILE A 152 -21.10 -2.28 4.07
C ILE A 152 -21.41 -1.00 4.82
N THR A 153 -22.43 -1.04 5.68
CA THR A 153 -22.68 0.04 6.63
C THR A 153 -21.57 0.04 7.68
N ALA A 154 -20.79 1.13 7.73
CA ALA A 154 -19.73 1.26 8.72
C ALA A 154 -20.32 1.41 10.13
N HIS A 155 -19.81 0.61 11.07
CA HIS A 155 -20.04 0.81 12.50
C HIS A 155 -18.94 1.69 13.10
N PRO A 156 -19.15 2.34 14.27
CA PRO A 156 -18.09 3.07 14.95
C PRO A 156 -16.86 2.19 15.13
N HIS A 157 -15.70 2.67 14.70
CA HIS A 157 -14.45 1.93 14.75
C HIS A 157 -13.30 2.85 15.18
N PRO A 158 -12.23 2.32 15.80
CA PRO A 158 -10.99 3.03 16.05
C PRO A 158 -10.41 3.61 14.75
N PRO A 159 -9.65 4.72 14.83
CA PRO A 159 -8.99 5.33 13.67
C PRO A 159 -7.79 4.47 13.22
N VAL A 160 -8.10 3.35 12.56
CA VAL A 160 -7.13 2.41 11.99
C VAL A 160 -7.13 2.59 10.48
N LEU A 161 -6.00 3.04 9.95
CA LEU A 161 -5.78 3.14 8.52
C LEU A 161 -5.37 1.77 7.98
N VAL A 162 -6.16 1.23 7.06
CA VAL A 162 -5.86 -0.01 6.33
C VAL A 162 -5.26 0.36 4.98
N VAL A 163 -4.03 -0.07 4.74
CA VAL A 163 -3.33 0.14 3.46
C VAL A 163 -3.16 -1.23 2.79
N PRO A 164 -4.02 -1.57 1.80
CA PRO A 164 -3.92 -2.85 1.11
C PRO A 164 -2.67 -2.91 0.23
N GLU A 165 -2.21 -4.14 -0.03
CA GLU A 165 -1.10 -4.45 -0.95
C GLU A 165 0.16 -3.58 -0.67
N ALA A 166 0.46 -3.30 0.60
CA ALA A 166 1.70 -2.64 1.00
C ALA A 166 2.91 -3.51 0.63
N LEU A 167 2.76 -4.83 0.80
CA LEU A 167 3.62 -5.85 0.20
C LEU A 167 2.78 -6.77 -0.70
N SER A 168 3.40 -7.29 -1.76
CA SER A 168 2.80 -8.35 -2.58
C SER A 168 2.89 -9.70 -1.86
N ARG A 169 2.06 -10.68 -2.27
CA ARG A 169 2.09 -12.04 -1.71
C ARG A 169 3.46 -12.71 -1.83
N ALA A 170 4.16 -12.50 -2.95
CA ALA A 170 5.52 -13.02 -3.15
C ALA A 170 6.53 -12.38 -2.18
N GLU A 171 6.41 -11.08 -1.92
CA GLU A 171 7.23 -10.38 -0.93
C GLU A 171 6.94 -10.83 0.50
N CYS A 172 5.66 -11.07 0.84
CA CYS A 172 5.28 -11.67 2.11
C CYS A 172 5.89 -13.06 2.29
N ARG A 173 5.81 -13.91 1.25
CA ARG A 173 6.38 -15.25 1.27
C ARG A 173 7.90 -15.21 1.47
N LYS A 174 8.61 -14.32 0.76
CA LYS A 174 10.06 -14.11 0.93
C LYS A 174 10.44 -13.78 2.38
N LEU A 175 9.63 -12.96 3.07
CA LEU A 175 9.86 -12.63 4.49
C LEU A 175 9.60 -13.81 5.43
N ILE A 176 8.59 -14.63 5.15
CA ILE A 176 8.30 -15.84 5.92
C ILE A 176 9.42 -16.87 5.73
N ASP A 177 9.84 -17.10 4.49
CA ASP A 177 10.95 -18.02 4.19
C ASP A 177 12.26 -17.56 4.87
N LEU A 178 12.49 -16.25 4.99
CA LEU A 178 13.60 -15.69 5.75
C LEU A 178 13.51 -16.02 7.25
N CYS A 179 12.33 -15.95 7.86
CA CYS A 179 12.12 -16.33 9.27
C CYS A 179 12.31 -17.83 9.51
N GLU A 180 11.85 -18.67 8.59
CA GLU A 180 11.92 -20.13 8.73
C GLU A 180 13.27 -20.71 8.31
N ALA A 181 14.14 -19.92 7.69
CA ALA A 181 15.52 -20.31 7.42
C ALA A 181 16.26 -20.67 8.73
N PRO A 182 17.07 -21.73 8.77
CA PRO A 182 17.85 -22.06 9.95
C PRO A 182 18.96 -21.04 10.21
N GLY A 183 19.52 -21.04 11.42
CA GLY A 183 20.73 -20.27 11.75
C GLY A 183 20.51 -18.90 12.39
N TRP A 184 19.29 -18.56 12.80
CA TRP A 184 19.05 -17.35 13.60
C TRP A 184 19.66 -17.48 15.01
N PRO A 185 20.62 -16.61 15.39
CA PRO A 185 21.09 -16.55 16.77
C PRO A 185 19.93 -16.14 17.69
N THR A 186 19.85 -16.77 18.86
CA THR A 186 18.80 -16.51 19.85
C THR A 186 19.32 -15.57 20.92
N ARG A 187 18.55 -14.54 21.25
CA ARG A 187 18.90 -13.55 22.29
C ARG A 187 17.90 -13.62 23.44
N GLY A 188 18.41 -13.55 24.66
CA GLY A 188 17.59 -13.40 25.85
C GLY A 188 16.98 -11.99 25.93
N VAL A 189 15.77 -11.89 26.48
CA VAL A 189 15.12 -10.59 26.73
C VAL A 189 16.01 -9.75 27.64
N GLY A 190 16.43 -8.56 27.20
CA GLY A 190 17.25 -7.63 27.99
C GLY A 190 18.76 -7.75 27.82
N ASP A 191 19.28 -8.70 27.03
CA ASP A 191 20.71 -8.68 26.65
C ASP A 191 21.02 -7.38 25.92
N HIS A 192 22.17 -6.73 26.15
CA HIS A 192 22.58 -5.49 25.46
C HIS A 192 23.69 -5.72 24.42
N LEU A 193 24.03 -6.98 24.12
CA LEU A 193 25.07 -7.31 23.16
C LEU A 193 24.70 -6.76 21.76
N GLN A 194 25.61 -5.96 21.21
CA GLN A 194 25.54 -5.46 19.83
C GLN A 194 25.91 -6.59 18.87
N GLU A 195 25.05 -7.59 18.73
CA GLU A 195 25.21 -8.55 17.63
C GLU A 195 25.02 -7.82 16.30
N LYS A 196 26.03 -7.97 15.44
CA LYS A 196 25.94 -7.56 14.04
C LYS A 196 25.11 -8.60 13.30
N GLY A 197 23.99 -8.18 12.72
CA GLY A 197 23.15 -9.04 11.88
C GLY A 197 21.81 -9.43 12.50
N ASN A 198 21.07 -10.27 11.78
CA ASN A 198 19.74 -10.73 12.15
C ASN A 198 19.78 -11.67 13.38
N TYR A 199 18.77 -11.58 14.25
CA TYR A 199 18.64 -12.43 15.45
C TYR A 199 17.17 -12.62 15.83
N LYS A 200 16.87 -13.62 16.66
CA LYS A 200 15.52 -13.89 17.17
C LYS A 200 15.45 -13.79 18.70
N ILE A 201 14.30 -13.40 19.22
CA ILE A 201 14.01 -13.32 20.66
C ILE A 201 12.70 -14.07 20.94
N GLU A 202 12.69 -14.91 21.97
CA GLU A 202 11.44 -15.45 22.53
C GLU A 202 10.78 -14.41 23.43
N ILE A 203 9.54 -14.04 23.12
CA ILE A 203 8.82 -13.02 23.87
C ILE A 203 8.00 -13.71 24.95
N ASN A 204 8.34 -13.43 26.21
CA ASN A 204 7.70 -14.02 27.39
C ASN A 204 6.93 -13.01 28.26
N ASP A 205 6.70 -11.79 27.74
CA ASP A 205 5.94 -10.74 28.40
C ASP A 205 4.58 -11.26 28.90
N TYR A 206 4.28 -10.99 30.17
CA TYR A 206 3.04 -11.41 30.83
C TYR A 206 2.80 -12.92 30.79
N GLY A 207 3.89 -13.70 30.76
CA GLY A 207 3.88 -15.16 30.81
C GLY A 207 3.43 -15.84 29.52
N ARG A 208 3.43 -15.12 28.39
CA ARG A 208 3.15 -15.72 27.09
C ARG A 208 4.30 -16.63 26.65
N VAL A 209 4.03 -17.61 25.79
CA VAL A 209 5.03 -18.58 25.29
C VAL A 209 4.91 -18.85 23.78
N ASP A 210 3.97 -18.17 23.11
CA ASP A 210 3.59 -18.40 21.72
C ASP A 210 4.33 -17.53 20.70
N ARG A 211 5.15 -16.57 21.14
CA ARG A 211 5.69 -15.52 20.26
C ARG A 211 7.21 -15.52 20.18
N VAL A 212 7.70 -15.51 18.94
CA VAL A 212 9.11 -15.27 18.61
C VAL A 212 9.21 -14.06 17.69
N ASP A 213 10.08 -13.12 18.02
CA ASP A 213 10.36 -11.95 17.18
C ASP A 213 11.69 -12.11 16.45
N PHE A 214 11.65 -12.06 15.12
CA PHE A 214 12.80 -12.07 14.23
C PHE A 214 13.20 -10.63 13.90
N VAL A 215 14.29 -10.14 14.47
CA VAL A 215 14.75 -8.76 14.31
C VAL A 215 15.65 -8.63 13.09
N LEU A 216 15.28 -7.75 12.18
CA LEU A 216 15.99 -7.51 10.93
C LEU A 216 17.05 -6.41 11.12
N GLN A 217 18.31 -6.72 10.80
CA GLN A 217 19.42 -5.76 10.78
C GLN A 217 20.11 -5.68 9.41
N GLU A 218 19.89 -6.64 8.51
CA GLU A 218 20.55 -6.67 7.21
C GLU A 218 20.21 -5.43 6.37
N PRO A 219 21.20 -4.60 5.98
CA PRO A 219 20.96 -3.30 5.34
C PRO A 219 20.17 -3.39 4.03
N GLU A 220 20.33 -4.45 3.25
CA GLU A 220 19.62 -4.63 1.98
C GLU A 220 18.12 -4.89 2.20
N ALA A 221 17.79 -5.81 3.12
CA ALA A 221 16.41 -6.10 3.49
C ALA A 221 15.72 -4.86 4.08
N LEU A 222 16.43 -4.13 4.96
CA LEU A 222 15.91 -2.89 5.54
C LEU A 222 15.66 -1.81 4.49
N ARG A 223 16.62 -1.56 3.58
CA ARG A 223 16.43 -0.58 2.49
C ARG A 223 15.25 -0.94 1.59
N TRP A 224 15.09 -2.22 1.26
CA TRP A 224 13.98 -2.69 0.46
C TRP A 224 12.63 -2.48 1.17
N LEU A 225 12.50 -2.86 2.45
CA LEU A 225 11.29 -2.61 3.24
C LEU A 225 11.01 -1.10 3.37
N ASP A 226 12.04 -0.30 3.64
CA ASP A 226 11.92 1.16 3.72
C ASP A 226 11.38 1.76 2.42
N GLN A 227 11.86 1.29 1.28
CA GLN A 227 11.33 1.72 -0.03
C GLN A 227 9.84 1.38 -0.18
N ARG A 228 9.40 0.18 0.23
CA ARG A 228 7.98 -0.21 0.17
C ARG A 228 7.12 0.66 1.09
N ILE A 229 7.52 0.81 2.35
CA ILE A 229 6.79 1.62 3.32
C ILE A 229 6.75 3.09 2.88
N HIS A 230 7.86 3.65 2.40
CA HIS A 230 7.93 5.03 1.92
C HIS A 230 7.04 5.27 0.69
N ARG A 231 7.00 4.34 -0.26
CA ARG A 231 6.21 4.50 -1.49
C ARG A 231 4.72 4.22 -1.28
N ARG A 232 4.35 3.33 -0.36
CA ARG A 232 3.01 2.75 -0.29
C ARG A 232 2.23 3.07 0.98
N VAL A 233 2.91 3.28 2.11
CA VAL A 233 2.26 3.46 3.42
C VAL A 233 2.37 4.91 3.91
N LEU A 234 3.56 5.52 3.86
CA LEU A 234 3.74 6.88 4.37
C LEU A 234 2.87 7.95 3.67
N PRO A 235 2.64 7.90 2.34
CA PRO A 235 1.73 8.83 1.68
C PRO A 235 0.29 8.70 2.18
N GLU A 236 -0.15 7.51 2.56
CA GLU A 236 -1.48 7.28 3.14
C GLU A 236 -1.59 7.85 4.54
N ILE A 237 -0.55 7.72 5.37
CA ILE A 237 -0.49 8.35 6.69
C ILE A 237 -0.55 9.88 6.55
N LEU A 238 0.22 10.44 5.61
CA LEU A 238 0.19 11.87 5.34
C LEU A 238 -1.21 12.32 4.87
N LYS A 239 -1.85 11.57 3.97
CA LYS A 239 -3.20 11.89 3.49
C LYS A 239 -4.25 11.82 4.60
N ALA A 240 -4.29 10.72 5.36
CA ALA A 240 -5.35 10.46 6.33
C ALA A 240 -5.17 11.23 7.65
N PHE A 241 -3.93 11.36 8.11
CA PHE A 241 -3.62 11.93 9.43
C PHE A 241 -2.87 13.26 9.36
N GLN A 242 -2.55 13.75 8.15
CA GLN A 242 -1.82 15.01 7.95
C GLN A 242 -0.47 15.03 8.70
N TYR A 243 0.13 13.86 8.92
CA TYR A 243 1.36 13.68 9.67
C TYR A 243 2.50 13.20 8.79
N ARG A 244 3.64 13.88 8.85
CA ARG A 244 4.85 13.51 8.11
C ARG A 244 5.75 12.61 8.94
N VAL A 245 5.64 11.30 8.71
CA VAL A 245 6.60 10.33 9.23
C VAL A 245 7.97 10.54 8.56
N THR A 246 9.03 10.63 9.35
CA THR A 246 10.41 10.76 8.85
C THR A 246 11.36 9.72 9.43
N LYS A 247 10.91 8.97 10.44
CA LYS A 247 11.70 7.96 11.14
C LYS A 247 10.82 6.75 11.47
N ARG A 248 11.49 5.63 11.69
CA ARG A 248 10.88 4.42 12.24
C ARG A 248 11.86 3.74 13.19
N GLU A 249 11.31 2.96 14.10
CA GLU A 249 12.10 1.98 14.83
C GLU A 249 12.52 0.82 13.91
N ARG A 250 13.27 -0.15 14.43
CA ARG A 250 13.67 -1.32 13.63
C ARG A 250 12.44 -2.12 13.19
N PHE A 251 12.59 -2.85 12.09
CA PHE A 251 11.62 -3.85 11.69
C PHE A 251 11.90 -5.16 12.41
N HIS A 252 10.83 -5.82 12.83
CA HIS A 252 10.88 -7.22 13.24
C HIS A 252 9.64 -7.95 12.74
N ILE A 253 9.78 -9.26 12.56
CA ILE A 253 8.66 -10.12 12.19
C ILE A 253 8.29 -10.93 13.42
N ALA A 254 7.07 -10.74 13.93
CA ALA A 254 6.52 -11.57 14.99
C ALA A 254 5.90 -12.83 14.38
N ARG A 255 6.35 -14.00 14.84
CA ARG A 255 5.73 -15.29 14.58
C ARG A 255 4.97 -15.75 15.83
N TYR A 256 3.70 -16.05 15.67
CA TYR A 256 2.83 -16.62 16.71
C TYR A 256 2.49 -18.08 16.36
N GLU A 257 2.66 -18.98 17.30
CA GLU A 257 2.36 -20.41 17.14
C GLU A 257 2.00 -21.05 18.49
N GLY A 258 0.92 -21.84 18.50
CA GLY A 258 0.48 -22.57 19.69
C GLY A 258 -0.31 -21.73 20.69
N ALA A 259 -0.61 -22.32 21.84
CA ALA A 259 -1.37 -21.67 22.90
C ALA A 259 -0.60 -20.47 23.47
N ARG A 260 -1.28 -19.33 23.65
CA ARG A 260 -0.65 -18.09 24.10
C ARG A 260 0.08 -18.27 25.43
N GLY A 261 -0.55 -18.96 26.38
CA GLY A 261 -0.15 -18.95 27.78
C GLY A 261 -0.34 -17.57 28.43
N GLY A 262 -0.04 -17.48 29.73
CA GLY A 262 -0.04 -16.21 30.47
C GLY A 262 -1.38 -15.46 30.50
N PHE A 263 -1.32 -14.16 30.80
CA PHE A 263 -2.52 -13.30 30.89
C PHE A 263 -2.72 -12.49 29.60
N GLN A 264 -3.87 -12.62 28.93
CA GLN A 264 -4.20 -11.81 27.76
C GLN A 264 -4.64 -10.41 28.18
N HIS A 265 -3.93 -9.38 27.71
CA HIS A 265 -4.27 -7.99 27.96
C HIS A 265 -3.88 -7.11 26.77
N GLY A 266 -4.52 -5.93 26.70
CA GLY A 266 -4.12 -4.88 25.78
C GLY A 266 -2.98 -4.03 26.30
N HIS A 267 -2.21 -3.45 25.37
CA HIS A 267 -1.14 -2.52 25.68
C HIS A 267 -1.26 -1.26 24.82
N ARG A 268 -0.51 -0.23 25.23
CA ARG A 268 -0.20 0.93 24.42
C ARG A 268 1.28 0.86 24.06
N ASP A 269 1.64 1.45 22.94
CA ASP A 269 3.01 1.40 22.44
C ASP A 269 3.89 2.55 22.92
N ASN A 270 3.30 3.58 23.54
CA ASN A 270 4.01 4.77 24.04
C ASN A 270 3.75 5.13 25.53
N PRO A 271 3.56 4.17 26.46
CA PRO A 271 3.15 4.50 27.83
C PRO A 271 4.28 5.06 28.70
N THR A 272 5.55 4.90 28.29
CA THR A 272 6.73 5.30 29.06
C THR A 272 7.51 6.42 28.36
N PRO A 273 8.33 7.21 29.07
CA PRO A 273 9.07 8.34 28.49
C PRO A 273 9.99 7.97 27.32
N ASP A 274 10.62 6.79 27.35
CA ASP A 274 11.50 6.29 26.29
C ASP A 274 10.72 5.94 25.00
N LEU A 275 9.45 5.56 25.13
CA LEU A 275 8.56 5.19 24.02
C LEU A 275 7.63 6.33 23.56
N ALA A 276 7.63 7.47 24.26
CA ALA A 276 6.73 8.61 24.03
C ALA A 276 6.84 9.23 22.62
N HIS A 277 7.95 8.97 21.93
CA HIS A 277 8.20 9.44 20.57
C HIS A 277 7.38 8.69 19.50
N ARG A 278 6.89 7.48 19.80
CA ARG A 278 6.10 6.68 18.86
C ARG A 278 4.75 7.35 18.59
N ARG A 279 4.44 7.58 17.32
CA ARG A 279 3.19 8.20 16.88
C ARG A 279 2.22 7.16 16.35
N PHE A 280 2.71 6.25 15.51
CA PHE A 280 1.92 5.17 14.94
C PHE A 280 2.59 3.82 15.15
N ALA A 281 1.78 2.80 15.40
CA ALA A 281 2.16 1.42 15.21
C ALA A 281 1.89 1.01 13.75
N LEU A 282 2.81 0.24 13.16
CA LEU A 282 2.66 -0.40 11.86
C LEU A 282 2.59 -1.91 12.08
N SER A 283 1.51 -2.54 11.62
CA SER A 283 1.30 -3.98 11.67
C SER A 283 0.89 -4.50 10.30
N LEU A 284 1.77 -5.25 9.64
CA LEU A 284 1.57 -5.73 8.28
C LEU A 284 1.49 -7.27 8.26
N ASN A 285 0.31 -7.78 7.90
CA ASN A 285 0.02 -9.21 7.91
C ASN A 285 0.71 -9.92 6.73
N LEU A 286 1.37 -11.07 6.97
CA LEU A 286 2.13 -11.78 5.93
C LEU A 286 1.46 -13.06 5.41
N ASN A 287 0.53 -13.66 6.14
CA ASN A 287 -0.11 -14.93 5.74
C ASN A 287 -1.50 -15.14 6.33
N THR A 288 -2.38 -14.15 6.21
CA THR A 288 -3.73 -14.15 6.80
C THR A 288 -4.55 -15.41 6.47
N GLU A 289 -4.36 -16.04 5.32
CA GLU A 289 -5.11 -17.24 4.91
C GLU A 289 -4.58 -18.55 5.53
N GLU A 290 -3.46 -18.54 6.24
CA GLU A 290 -2.76 -19.76 6.73
C GLU A 290 -2.92 -20.01 8.25
N TYR A 291 -3.72 -19.21 8.95
CA TYR A 291 -3.95 -19.35 10.39
C TYR A 291 -5.39 -19.03 10.79
N GLU A 292 -5.80 -19.45 11.98
CA GLU A 292 -7.08 -19.05 12.59
C GLU A 292 -6.88 -18.33 13.93
N GLY A 293 -7.81 -17.45 14.28
CA GLY A 293 -7.66 -16.54 15.43
C GLY A 293 -6.71 -15.38 15.12
N GLY A 294 -5.93 -14.90 16.10
CA GLY A 294 -4.84 -13.94 15.86
C GLY A 294 -5.28 -12.51 15.52
N ALA A 295 -6.57 -12.20 15.55
CA ALA A 295 -7.08 -10.88 15.15
C ALA A 295 -6.64 -9.78 16.11
N LEU A 296 -6.42 -8.58 15.59
CA LEU A 296 -6.19 -7.38 16.39
C LEU A 296 -7.53 -6.85 16.93
N ARG A 297 -7.56 -6.33 18.15
CA ARG A 297 -8.74 -5.70 18.77
C ARG A 297 -8.35 -4.39 19.45
N PHE A 298 -9.28 -3.44 19.44
CA PHE A 298 -9.18 -2.15 20.14
C PHE A 298 -10.33 -2.04 21.15
N PRO A 299 -10.19 -2.59 22.36
CA PRO A 299 -11.31 -2.77 23.30
C PRO A 299 -11.99 -1.46 23.71
N GLU A 300 -11.30 -0.32 23.67
CA GLU A 300 -11.87 1.01 23.97
C GLU A 300 -12.90 1.48 22.92
N TYR A 301 -12.93 0.85 21.74
CA TYR A 301 -13.84 1.16 20.64
C TYR A 301 -14.83 0.03 20.34
N GLY A 302 -14.79 -1.05 21.13
CA GLY A 302 -15.70 -2.19 21.02
C GLY A 302 -14.99 -3.53 20.78
N ALA A 303 -15.79 -4.56 20.49
CA ALA A 303 -15.33 -5.94 20.35
C ALA A 303 -14.98 -6.33 18.89
N GLN A 304 -14.91 -5.35 17.99
CA GLN A 304 -14.58 -5.57 16.57
C GLN A 304 -13.19 -6.19 16.43
N ARG A 305 -13.06 -7.12 15.48
CA ARG A 305 -11.84 -7.85 15.19
C ARG A 305 -11.28 -7.39 13.85
N TYR A 306 -10.02 -6.99 13.82
CA TYR A 306 -9.31 -6.55 12.63
C TYR A 306 -8.43 -7.68 12.12
N ARG A 307 -8.79 -8.19 10.95
CA ARG A 307 -8.04 -9.22 10.21
C ARG A 307 -7.76 -8.69 8.81
N ALA A 308 -6.65 -7.96 8.67
CA ALA A 308 -6.21 -7.44 7.37
C ALA A 308 -5.78 -8.59 6.44
N GLU A 309 -5.98 -8.43 5.13
CA GLU A 309 -5.50 -9.40 4.13
C GLU A 309 -3.97 -9.53 4.14
N THR A 310 -3.45 -10.63 3.60
CA THR A 310 -2.01 -10.79 3.37
C THR A 310 -1.45 -9.63 2.54
N GLY A 311 -0.35 -9.04 3.01
CA GLY A 311 0.30 -7.89 2.39
C GLY A 311 -0.29 -6.53 2.79
N SER A 312 -1.38 -6.51 3.57
CA SER A 312 -2.00 -5.26 4.02
C SER A 312 -1.38 -4.75 5.32
N ALA A 313 -1.14 -3.44 5.38
CA ALA A 313 -0.66 -2.75 6.57
C ALA A 313 -1.83 -2.12 7.34
N LEU A 314 -1.85 -2.35 8.65
CA LEU A 314 -2.65 -1.62 9.62
C LEU A 314 -1.76 -0.56 10.26
N VAL A 315 -2.20 0.70 10.21
CA VAL A 315 -1.53 1.82 10.86
C VAL A 315 -2.51 2.49 11.81
N PHE A 316 -2.12 2.62 13.08
CA PHE A 316 -2.97 3.19 14.12
C PHE A 316 -2.13 3.94 15.16
N SER A 317 -2.76 4.84 15.91
CA SER A 317 -2.05 5.61 16.93
C SER A 317 -1.47 4.70 18.01
N SER A 318 -0.20 4.92 18.38
CA SER A 318 0.48 4.18 19.44
C SER A 318 -0.16 4.34 20.82
N SER A 319 -1.03 5.34 21.00
CA SER A 319 -1.78 5.59 22.23
C SER A 319 -3.07 4.75 22.35
N LEU A 320 -3.49 4.06 21.30
CA LEU A 320 -4.69 3.23 21.35
C LEU A 320 -4.39 1.94 22.12
N LEU A 321 -5.24 1.62 23.10
CA LEU A 321 -5.18 0.32 23.75
C LEU A 321 -5.55 -0.75 22.72
N HIS A 322 -4.63 -1.68 22.49
CA HIS A 322 -4.82 -2.74 21.51
C HIS A 322 -4.24 -4.07 21.98
N GLU A 323 -4.79 -5.15 21.45
CA GLU A 323 -4.33 -6.50 21.75
C GLU A 323 -4.43 -7.42 20.53
N VAL A 324 -3.53 -8.39 20.48
CA VAL A 324 -3.59 -9.49 19.52
C VAL A 324 -4.24 -10.67 20.23
N LEU A 325 -5.37 -11.14 19.70
CA LEU A 325 -6.06 -12.34 20.18
C LEU A 325 -5.23 -13.60 19.90
N GLU A 326 -5.49 -14.66 20.64
CA GLU A 326 -4.80 -15.94 20.49
C GLU A 326 -4.93 -16.51 19.06
N VAL A 327 -3.82 -17.03 18.55
CA VAL A 327 -3.80 -17.85 17.32
C VAL A 327 -4.21 -19.27 17.72
N THR A 328 -5.30 -19.75 17.14
CA THR A 328 -5.94 -21.02 17.52
C THR A 328 -5.52 -22.18 16.62
N SER A 329 -5.00 -21.88 15.43
CA SER A 329 -4.45 -22.87 14.50
C SER A 329 -3.48 -22.21 13.53
N GLY A 330 -2.49 -22.97 13.06
CA GLY A 330 -1.47 -22.51 12.11
C GLY A 330 -0.42 -21.58 12.74
N ARG A 331 0.31 -20.89 11.88
CA ARG A 331 1.35 -19.92 12.26
C ARG A 331 1.01 -18.56 11.70
N ARG A 332 1.03 -17.53 12.53
CA ARG A 332 0.79 -16.15 12.08
C ARG A 332 2.10 -15.38 12.03
N TYR A 333 2.38 -14.75 10.89
CA TYR A 333 3.54 -13.86 10.72
C TYR A 333 3.09 -12.43 10.45
N VAL A 334 3.71 -11.47 11.14
CA VAL A 334 3.40 -10.04 11.03
C VAL A 334 4.69 -9.24 11.07
N LEU A 335 4.89 -8.38 10.07
CA LEU A 335 5.94 -7.37 10.09
C LEU A 335 5.48 -6.18 10.94
N LEU A 336 6.29 -5.81 11.92
CA LEU A 336 6.01 -4.76 12.90
C LEU A 336 7.07 -3.67 12.87
N SER A 337 6.64 -2.43 13.13
CA SER A 337 7.52 -1.31 13.44
C SER A 337 6.71 -0.19 14.10
N HIS A 338 7.40 0.80 14.67
CA HIS A 338 6.80 2.03 15.15
C HIS A 338 7.29 3.21 14.32
N LEU A 339 6.36 4.05 13.89
CA LEU A 339 6.59 5.17 13.00
C LEU A 339 6.46 6.49 13.76
N TYR A 340 7.36 7.41 13.46
CA TYR A 340 7.40 8.73 14.08
C TYR A 340 8.07 9.75 13.17
N GLY A 341 8.02 11.01 13.54
CA GLY A 341 8.60 12.06 12.72
C GLY A 341 8.77 13.34 13.50
N VAL A 342 9.03 14.40 12.75
CA VAL A 342 8.94 15.75 13.31
C VAL A 342 7.46 16.09 13.45
N ASP A 343 7.03 16.38 14.67
CA ASP A 343 5.78 17.10 14.87
C ASP A 343 5.96 18.43 14.13
N GLY A 344 5.05 18.74 13.21
CA GLY A 344 5.11 19.99 12.47
C GLY A 344 5.03 21.16 13.45
N GLN A 345 6.17 21.73 13.84
CA GLN A 345 6.22 23.10 14.31
C GLN A 345 5.85 23.99 13.12
N THR A 346 4.58 24.32 12.97
CA THR A 346 4.21 25.66 12.51
C THR A 346 4.27 26.57 13.74
N GLY A 347 5.12 27.59 13.66
CA GLY A 347 5.59 28.35 14.81
C GLY A 347 4.52 29.18 15.53
N ARG A 348 4.60 29.17 16.86
CA ARG A 348 4.79 30.36 17.69
C ARG A 348 5.31 29.90 19.05
N PRO A 349 6.37 30.50 19.63
CA PRO A 349 6.65 30.30 21.04
C PRO A 349 5.42 30.75 21.82
N ALA A 350 4.99 29.91 22.77
CA ALA A 350 3.97 30.28 23.73
C ALA A 350 4.42 31.60 24.39
N ALA A 351 3.66 32.67 24.14
CA ALA A 351 3.77 33.87 24.94
C ALA A 351 3.47 33.46 26.38
N ARG A 352 4.44 33.62 27.28
CA ARG A 352 4.21 33.57 28.72
C ARG A 352 3.13 34.61 29.07
N PRO A 353 2.11 34.27 29.85
CA PRO A 353 1.46 35.26 30.71
C PRO A 353 2.27 35.41 32.00
N ALA A 354 2.20 36.63 32.55
CA ALA A 354 2.91 37.13 33.72
C ALA A 354 2.54 36.42 35.03
#